data_AF-A0A7C5PJ69-F1
#
_entry.id   AF-A0A7C5PJ69-F1
#
_cell.length_a   1.000
_cell.length_b   1.000
_cell.length_c   1.000
_cell.angle_alpha   90.00
_cell.angle_beta   90.00
_cell.angle_gamma   90.00
#
_symmetry.space_group_name_H-M   'P 1'
#
loop_
_entity.id
_entity.type
_entity.pdbx_description
1 polymer ?
#
loop_
_entity_poly.entity_id
_entity_poly.type
_entity_poly.pdbx_seq_one_letter_code
_entity_poly.pdbx_strand_id
1 'polypeptide(L)'
;THTQLGLPPCGHLLATGRPCITCGCTTAFALAAHGRILEALWTQPFGTFFFFLCVTAAGASLHALWTGRSLVLRIALWPWARLVFAFLAFMVLSWIFKLLTWPKT
;
A
#
# COMPACT_ATOMS: atom_id res chain seq x y z
N THR A 1 10.70 -7.77 -5.52
CA THR A 1 10.43 -7.38 -6.93
C THR A 1 9.86 -8.56 -7.69
N HIS A 2 9.20 -8.37 -8.84
CA HIS A 2 8.79 -9.50 -9.72
C HIS A 2 9.95 -10.49 -9.94
N THR A 3 11.15 -9.95 -10.18
CA THR A 3 12.36 -10.75 -10.40
C THR A 3 12.78 -11.57 -9.17
N GLN A 4 12.60 -11.08 -7.95
CA GLN A 4 12.85 -11.86 -6.73
C GLN A 4 11.88 -13.02 -6.53
N LEU A 5 10.73 -12.99 -7.21
CA LEU A 5 9.72 -14.05 -7.19
C LEU A 5 9.83 -14.97 -8.43
N GLY A 6 10.89 -14.84 -9.23
CA GLY A 6 11.05 -15.59 -10.48
C GLY A 6 10.11 -15.15 -11.61
N LEU A 7 9.38 -14.05 -11.42
CA LEU A 7 8.46 -13.49 -12.42
C LEU A 7 9.23 -12.57 -13.38
N PRO A 8 8.81 -12.48 -14.66
CA PRO A 8 9.37 -11.50 -15.59
C PRO A 8 9.18 -10.08 -15.04
N PRO A 9 10.10 -9.14 -15.38
CA PRO A 9 9.98 -7.76 -14.95
C PRO A 9 8.64 -7.17 -15.37
N CYS A 10 8.19 -6.13 -14.67
CA CYS A 10 6.88 -5.53 -14.91
C CYS A 10 6.70 -5.22 -16.40
N GLY A 11 5.70 -5.87 -17.05
CA GLY A 11 5.46 -5.70 -18.49
C GLY A 11 5.17 -4.25 -18.88
N HIS A 12 4.54 -3.49 -17.98
CA HIS A 12 4.34 -2.05 -18.18
C HIS A 12 5.66 -1.28 -18.17
N LEU A 13 6.57 -1.60 -17.26
CA LEU A 13 7.90 -0.99 -17.20
C LEU A 13 8.72 -1.32 -18.46
N LEU A 14 8.64 -2.57 -18.95
CA LEU A 14 9.26 -3.00 -20.21
C LEU A 14 8.69 -2.25 -21.42
N ALA A 15 7.37 -2.05 -21.47
CA ALA A 15 6.71 -1.44 -22.61
C ALA A 15 6.81 0.10 -22.64
N THR A 16 6.73 0.77 -21.50
CA THR A 16 6.67 2.24 -21.41
C THR A 16 7.92 2.89 -20.84
N GLY A 17 8.86 2.10 -20.30
CA GLY A 17 10.02 2.61 -19.55
C GLY A 17 9.65 3.26 -18.21
N ARG A 18 8.37 3.22 -17.80
CA ARG A 18 7.88 3.90 -16.59
C ARG A 18 7.27 2.92 -15.59
N PRO A 19 7.44 3.14 -14.28
CA PRO A 19 6.83 2.30 -13.26
C PRO A 19 5.30 2.46 -13.28
N CYS A 20 4.57 1.34 -13.24
CA CYS A 20 3.11 1.36 -13.05
C CYS A 20 2.74 1.81 -11.62
N ILE A 21 1.46 2.15 -11.40
CA ILE A 21 0.94 2.62 -10.10
C ILE A 21 1.13 1.64 -8.95
N THR A 22 1.17 0.34 -9.24
CA THR A 22 1.39 -0.73 -8.26
C THR A 22 2.84 -1.21 -8.17
N CYS A 23 3.74 -0.69 -9.01
CA CYS A 23 5.10 -1.19 -9.11
C CYS A 23 5.83 -0.99 -7.77
N GLY A 24 6.32 -2.07 -7.15
CA GLY A 24 7.01 -2.02 -5.87
C GLY A 24 6.11 -1.91 -4.62
N CYS A 25 4.78 -1.94 -4.76
CA CYS A 25 3.86 -1.91 -3.63
C CYS A 25 4.08 -3.09 -2.67
N THR A 26 4.18 -4.31 -3.21
CA THR A 26 4.45 -5.53 -2.42
C THR A 26 5.84 -5.53 -1.79
N THR A 27 6.84 -4.93 -2.46
CA THR A 27 8.18 -4.75 -1.89
C THR A 27 8.13 -3.83 -0.68
N ALA A 28 7.45 -2.67 -0.79
CA ALA A 28 7.31 -1.75 0.34
C ALA A 28 6.53 -2.38 1.50
N PHE A 29 5.47 -3.13 1.21
CA PHE A 29 4.74 -3.90 2.22
C PHE A 29 5.65 -4.91 2.94
N ALA A 30 6.45 -5.68 2.19
CA ALA A 30 7.41 -6.61 2.77
C ALA A 30 8.48 -5.88 3.60
N LEU A 31 9.04 -4.76 3.12
CA LEU A 31 10.01 -3.98 3.88
C LEU A 31 9.41 -3.46 5.20
N ALA A 32 8.18 -2.97 5.17
CA ALA A 32 7.46 -2.55 6.37
C ALA A 32 7.23 -3.71 7.35
N ALA A 33 6.87 -4.90 6.85
CA ALA A 33 6.71 -6.11 7.65
C ALA A 33 8.04 -6.58 8.30
N HIS A 34 9.18 -6.36 7.65
CA HIS A 34 10.51 -6.64 8.21
C HIS A 34 11.04 -5.49 9.09
N GLY A 35 10.23 -4.47 9.40
CA GLY A 35 10.63 -3.32 10.24
C GLY A 35 11.46 -2.26 9.53
N ARG A 36 11.72 -2.39 8.22
CA ARG A 36 12.51 -1.45 7.41
C ARG A 36 11.63 -0.32 6.86
N ILE A 37 11.04 0.46 7.76
CA ILE A 37 9.98 1.43 7.41
C ILE A 37 10.49 2.59 6.53
N LEU A 38 11.69 3.09 6.81
CA LEU A 38 12.29 4.15 5.99
C LEU A 38 12.46 3.69 4.54
N GLU A 39 12.97 2.48 4.33
CA GLU A 39 13.14 1.93 2.99
C GLU A 39 11.81 1.62 2.31
N ALA A 40 10.82 1.18 3.08
CA ALA A 40 9.46 0.96 2.60
C ALA A 40 8.82 2.27 2.08
N LEU A 41 8.99 3.38 2.80
CA LEU A 41 8.51 4.69 2.38
C LEU A 41 9.20 5.17 1.11
N TRP A 42 10.53 4.99 1.02
CA TRP A 42 11.29 5.34 -0.18
C TRP A 42 10.93 4.48 -1.40
N THR A 43 10.58 3.20 -1.21
CA THR A 43 10.18 2.34 -2.33
C THR A 43 8.76 2.61 -2.83
N GLN A 44 7.78 2.68 -1.92
CA GLN A 44 6.40 3.02 -2.24
C GLN A 44 5.65 3.43 -0.96
N PRO A 45 5.33 4.73 -0.76
CA PRO A 45 4.62 5.21 0.42
C PRO A 45 3.26 4.54 0.61
N PHE A 46 2.55 4.32 -0.51
CA PHE A 46 1.26 3.63 -0.53
C PHE A 46 1.31 2.20 0.03
N GLY A 47 2.35 1.42 -0.30
CA GLY A 47 2.50 0.05 0.20
C GLY A 47 2.76 0.02 1.71
N THR A 48 3.53 0.98 2.21
CA THR A 48 3.79 1.16 3.65
C THR A 48 2.51 1.53 4.40
N PHE A 49 1.73 2.48 3.87
CA PHE A 49 0.43 2.85 4.45
C PHE A 49 -0.53 1.66 4.49
N PHE A 50 -0.59 0.88 3.42
CA PHE A 50 -1.43 -0.32 3.36
C PHE A 50 -1.05 -1.37 4.41
N PHE A 51 0.25 -1.53 4.69
CA PHE A 51 0.71 -2.39 5.78
C PHE A 51 0.15 -1.95 7.14
N PHE A 52 0.26 -0.67 7.48
CA PHE A 52 -0.30 -0.15 8.73
C PHE A 52 -1.82 -0.27 8.80
N LEU A 53 -2.52 -0.07 7.68
CA LEU A 53 -3.97 -0.30 7.60
C LEU A 53 -4.33 -1.75 7.92
N CYS A 54 -3.58 -2.73 7.40
CA CYS A 54 -3.79 -4.15 7.72
C CYS A 54 -3.51 -4.45 9.20
N VAL A 55 -2.41 -3.92 9.76
CA VAL A 55 -2.05 -4.15 11.17
C VAL A 55 -3.10 -3.56 12.12
N THR A 56 -3.54 -2.32 11.86
CA THR A 56 -4.59 -1.66 12.66
C THR A 56 -5.94 -2.37 12.53
N ALA A 57 -6.32 -2.81 11.33
CA ALA A 57 -7.52 -3.60 11.12
C ALA A 57 -7.46 -4.93 11.90
N ALA A 58 -6.35 -5.65 11.84
CA ALA A 58 -6.15 -6.90 12.58
C ALA A 58 -6.24 -6.68 14.10
N GLY A 59 -5.60 -5.63 14.62
CA GLY A 59 -5.68 -5.25 16.04
C GLY A 59 -7.10 -4.89 16.47
N ALA A 60 -7.83 -4.12 15.65
CA ALA A 60 -9.22 -3.78 15.91
C ALA A 60 -10.12 -5.03 15.93
N SER A 61 -9.94 -5.94 14.97
CA SER A 61 -10.67 -7.22 14.92
C SER A 61 -10.40 -8.08 16.16
N LEU A 62 -9.16 -8.17 16.61
CA LEU A 62 -8.80 -8.92 17.82
C LEU A 62 -9.41 -8.28 19.08
N HIS A 63 -9.36 -6.95 19.19
CA HIS A 63 -9.99 -6.21 20.28
C HIS A 63 -11.52 -6.39 20.29
N ALA A 64 -12.16 -6.41 19.12
CA ALA A 64 -13.59 -6.67 18.98
C ALA A 64 -13.99 -8.08 19.42
N LEU A 65 -13.15 -9.07 19.05
CA LEU A 65 -13.33 -10.45 19.48
C LEU A 65 -13.25 -10.57 21.01
N TRP A 66 -12.29 -9.89 21.64
CA TRP A 66 -12.13 -9.91 23.10
C TRP A 66 -13.27 -9.17 23.82
N THR A 67 -13.74 -8.04 23.30
CA THR A 67 -14.79 -7.24 23.94
C THR A 67 -16.22 -7.69 23.62
N GLY A 68 -16.40 -8.66 22.71
CA GLY A 68 -17.72 -9.13 22.26
C GLY A 68 -18.55 -8.07 21.53
N ARG A 69 -17.93 -6.95 21.11
CA ARG A 69 -18.61 -5.83 20.46
C ARG A 69 -18.46 -5.93 18.94
N SER A 70 -19.59 -5.90 18.23
CA SER A 70 -19.57 -5.86 16.76
C SER A 70 -19.00 -4.54 16.25
N LEU A 71 -17.84 -4.58 15.60
CA LEU A 71 -17.31 -3.42 14.87
C LEU A 71 -18.11 -3.10 13.61
N VAL A 72 -18.89 -4.06 13.11
CA VAL A 72 -19.64 -3.96 11.85
C VAL A 72 -20.52 -2.72 11.81
N LEU A 73 -21.29 -2.43 12.88
CA LEU A 73 -22.15 -1.24 12.92
C LEU A 73 -21.34 0.07 12.91
N ARG A 74 -20.23 0.13 13.64
CA ARG A 74 -19.36 1.32 13.68
C ARG A 74 -18.66 1.57 12.35
N ILE A 75 -18.21 0.50 11.71
CA ILE A 75 -17.61 0.48 10.38
C ILE A 75 -18.66 0.91 9.35
N ALA A 76 -19.90 0.42 9.43
CA ALA A 76 -20.97 0.80 8.51
C ALA A 76 -21.29 2.31 8.51
N LEU A 77 -21.15 2.99 9.66
CA LEU A 77 -21.37 4.43 9.80
C LEU A 77 -20.22 5.29 9.26
N TRP A 78 -19.11 4.68 8.86
CA TRP A 78 -17.95 5.42 8.37
C TRP A 78 -18.24 6.01 6.98
N PRO A 79 -17.65 7.18 6.63
CA PRO A 79 -17.91 7.82 5.35
C PRO A 79 -17.13 7.13 4.23
N TRP A 80 -17.53 5.90 3.87
CA TRP A 80 -16.84 5.03 2.93
C TRP A 80 -16.48 5.70 1.62
N ALA A 81 -17.39 6.48 1.04
CA ALA A 81 -17.11 7.24 -0.18
C ALA A 81 -15.88 8.15 -0.01
N ARG A 82 -15.83 8.96 1.06
CA ARG A 82 -14.69 9.85 1.33
C ARG A 82 -13.41 9.07 1.59
N LEU A 83 -13.48 7.95 2.30
CA LEU A 83 -12.31 7.10 2.59
C LEU A 83 -11.76 6.44 1.34
N VAL A 84 -12.63 5.92 0.47
CA VAL A 84 -12.25 5.33 -0.82
C VAL A 84 -11.63 6.39 -1.73
N PHE A 85 -12.25 7.57 -1.83
CA PHE A 85 -11.67 8.68 -2.60
C PHE A 85 -10.32 9.14 -2.04
N ALA A 86 -10.18 9.26 -0.72
CA ALA A 86 -8.91 9.60 -0.08
C ALA A 86 -7.83 8.54 -0.35
N PHE A 87 -8.20 7.25 -0.29
CA PHE A 87 -7.29 6.14 -0.58
C PHE A 87 -6.83 6.14 -2.05
N LEU A 88 -7.76 6.33 -3.00
CA LEU A 88 -7.44 6.44 -4.42
C LEU A 88 -6.58 7.67 -4.71
N ALA A 89 -6.90 8.82 -4.13
CA ALA A 89 -6.10 10.04 -4.25
C ALA A 89 -4.67 9.82 -3.71
N PHE A 90 -4.54 9.16 -2.55
CA PHE A 90 -3.23 8.84 -1.97
C PHE A 90 -2.42 7.87 -2.84
N MET A 91 -3.08 6.89 -3.47
CA MET A 91 -2.44 5.98 -4.43
C MET A 91 -1.88 6.74 -5.63
N VAL A 92 -2.67 7.67 -6.20
CA VAL A 92 -2.24 8.49 -7.35
C VAL A 92 -1.13 9.45 -6.95
N LEU A 93 -1.22 10.12 -5.80
CA LEU A 93 -0.17 11.01 -5.28
C LEU A 93 1.14 10.26 -5.05
N SER A 94 1.07 9.07 -4.45
CA SER A 94 2.25 8.22 -4.24
C SER A 94 2.90 7.79 -5.56
N TRP A 95 2.08 7.54 -6.59
CA TRP A 95 2.59 7.23 -7.92
C TRP A 95 3.21 8.44 -8.62
N ILE A 96 2.61 9.63 -8.51
CA ILE A 96 3.20 10.88 -9.03
C ILE A 96 4.56 11.11 -8.37
N PHE A 97 4.67 10.96 -7.04
CA PHE A 97 5.95 11.03 -6.33
C PHE A 97 6.98 10.05 -6.88
N LYS A 98 6.57 8.82 -7.17
CA LYS A 98 7.43 7.79 -7.76
C LYS A 98 7.84 8.12 -9.19
N LEU A 99 6.94 8.67 -10.00
CA LEU A 99 7.25 9.12 -11.36
C LEU A 99 8.26 10.28 -11.35
N LEU A 100 8.16 11.19 -10.38
CA LEU A 100 9.08 12.32 -10.23
C LEU A 100 10.48 11.89 -9.75
N THR A 101 10.54 10.90 -8.85
CA THR A 101 11.80 10.38 -8.32
C THR A 101 12.43 9.29 -9.21
N TRP A 102 11.70 8.81 -10.23
CA TRP A 102 12.22 7.81 -11.15
C TRP A 102 13.34 8.41 -12.02
N PRO A 103 14.56 7.83 -12.04
CA PRO A 103 15.64 8.33 -12.86
C PRO A 103 15.24 8.21 -14.34
N LYS A 104 15.18 9.37 -15.02
CA LYS A 104 15.05 9.45 -16.46
C LYS A 104 16.41 9.00 -17.03
N THR A 105 16.46 7.76 -17.52
CA THR A 105 17.58 7.29 -18.36
C THR A 105 17.30 7.68 -19.79
#